data_AF-A0AAW7PZY3-F1
#
_entry.id   AF-A0AAW7PZY3-F1
#
_cell.length_a   1.000
_cell.length_b   1.000
_cell.length_c   1.000
_cell.angle_alpha   90.00
_cell.angle_beta   90.00
_cell.angle_gamma   90.00
#
_symmetry.space_group_name_H-M   'P 1'
#
loop_
_entity.id
_entity.type
_entity.pdbx_description
1 polymer ?
#
loop_
_entity_poly.entity_id
_entity_poly.type
_entity_poly.pdbx_seq_one_letter_code
_entity_poly.pdbx_strand_id
1 'polypeptide(L)' 'MQEKLKNMKFELDIDKNKYILKIDDKTIELTREESVNLHNTLNRVLKATPQLFNTKG' A
#
# COMPACT_ATOMS: atom_id res chain seq x y z
N MET A 1 -9.02 4.79 -19.53
CA MET A 1 -9.11 3.35 -19.18
C MET A 1 -8.18 3.14 -18.00
N GLN A 2 -8.68 3.09 -16.77
CA GLN A 2 -7.83 2.78 -15.61
C GLN A 2 -7.55 1.28 -15.64
N GLU A 3 -6.30 0.89 -15.94
CA GLU A 3 -5.86 -0.46 -15.62
C GLU A 3 -6.05 -0.65 -14.12
N LYS A 4 -7.00 -1.51 -13.74
CA LYS A 4 -7.15 -1.95 -12.36
C LYS A 4 -5.81 -2.57 -11.95
N LEU A 5 -5.19 -2.10 -10.87
CA LEU A 5 -4.14 -2.85 -10.18
C LEU A 5 -4.71 -4.24 -9.87
N LYS A 6 -4.35 -5.25 -10.69
CA LYS A 6 -4.94 -6.58 -10.57
C LYS A 6 -4.23 -7.43 -9.52
N ASN A 7 -3.00 -7.08 -9.14
CA ASN A 7 -2.15 -7.93 -8.29
C ASN A 7 -1.48 -7.15 -7.16
N MET A 8 -2.28 -6.61 -6.23
CA MET A 8 -1.77 -6.08 -4.96
C MET A 8 -2.23 -6.97 -3.81
N LYS A 9 -1.28 -7.47 -3.00
CA LYS A 9 -1.56 -8.27 -1.79
C LYS A 9 -0.75 -7.72 -0.62
N PHE A 10 -1.40 -7.53 0.52
CA PHE A 10 -0.76 -7.11 1.76
C PHE A 10 -1.11 -8.10 2.88
N GLU A 11 -0.12 -8.79 3.43
CA GLU A 11 -0.31 -9.89 4.39
C GLU A 11 0.73 -9.86 5.51
N LEU A 12 0.37 -10.36 6.70
CA LEU A 12 1.33 -10.59 7.79
C LEU A 12 1.91 -12.00 7.64
N ASP A 13 3.24 -12.08 7.52
CA ASP A 13 4.00 -13.32 7.63
C ASP A 13 4.43 -13.49 9.09
N ILE A 14 3.80 -14.43 9.78
CA ILE A 14 3.99 -14.67 11.22
C ILE A 14 5.39 -15.26 11.48
N ASP A 15 5.86 -16.14 10.59
CA ASP A 15 7.14 -16.82 10.76
C ASP A 15 8.30 -15.82 10.66
N LYS A 16 8.17 -14.83 9.77
CA LYS A 16 9.14 -13.73 9.64
C LYS A 16 8.90 -12.56 10.58
N ASN A 17 7.74 -12.50 11.23
CA ASN A 17 7.25 -11.32 11.97
C ASN A 17 7.32 -10.02 11.13
N LYS A 18 6.94 -10.12 9.85
CA LYS A 18 6.98 -9.02 8.88
C LYS A 18 5.68 -8.92 8.08
N TYR A 19 5.34 -7.71 7.65
CA TYR A 19 4.29 -7.48 6.68
C TYR A 19 4.86 -7.57 5.26
N ILE A 20 4.19 -8.31 4.39
CA ILE A 20 4.61 -8.55 3.01
C ILE A 20 3.65 -7.81 2.09
N LEU A 21 4.19 -6.85 1.34
CA LEU A 21 3.51 -6.14 0.27
C LEU A 21 3.96 -6.69 -1.08
N LYS A 22 3.05 -7.34 -1.80
CA LYS A 22 3.27 -7.80 -3.17
C LYS A 22 2.53 -6.87 -4.13
N ILE A 23 3.26 -6.33 -5.10
CA ILE A 23 2.73 -5.51 -6.19
C ILE A 23 3.36 -6.04 -7.47
N ASP A 24 2.54 -6.68 -8.31
CA ASP A 24 2.99 -7.35 -9.53
C ASP A 24 4.13 -8.35 -9.26
N ASP A 25 5.33 -8.10 -9.80
CA ASP A 25 6.53 -8.92 -9.63
C ASP A 25 7.39 -8.51 -8.42
N LYS A 26 7.00 -7.45 -7.70
CA LYS A 26 7.76 -6.90 -6.57
C LYS A 26 7.20 -7.39 -5.24
N THR A 27 8.11 -7.82 -4.38
CA THR A 27 7.81 -8.15 -2.98
C THR A 27 8.62 -7.23 -2.08
N ILE A 28 7.94 -6.55 -1.16
CA ILE A 28 8.53 -5.67 -0.16
C ILE A 28 8.19 -6.24 1.20
N GLU A 29 9.21 -6.48 2.03
CA GLU A 29 9.02 -6.87 3.42
C GLU A 29 9.15 -5.64 4.30
N LEU A 30 8.19 -5.45 5.21
CA LEU A 30 8.10 -4.31 6.11
C LEU A 30 8.04 -4.84 7.53
N THR A 31 8.82 -4.23 8.42
CA THR A 31 8.59 -4.35 9.85
C THR A 31 7.23 -3.73 10.21
N ARG A 32 6.75 -4.00 11.43
CA ARG A 32 5.54 -3.37 11.95
C ARG A 32 5.62 -1.84 11.91
N GLU A 33 6.76 -1.27 12.29
CA GLU A 33 6.97 0.17 12.31
C GLU A 33 6.90 0.77 10.90
N GLU A 34 7.60 0.16 9.94
CA GLU A 34 7.58 0.60 8.54
C GLU A 34 6.17 0.49 7.92
N SER A 35 5.41 -0.55 8.26
CA SER A 35 4.02 -0.69 7.83
C SER A 35 3.12 0.43 8.37
N VAL A 36 3.30 0.81 9.64
CA VAL A 36 2.53 1.92 10.25
C VAL A 36 2.92 3.25 9.61
N ASN A 37 4.21 3.48 9.39
CA ASN A 37 4.72 4.68 8.72
C ASN A 37 4.20 4.79 7.28
N LEU A 38 4.16 3.67 6.54
CA LEU A 38 3.57 3.60 5.21
C LEU A 38 2.09 3.98 5.23
N HIS A 39 1.31 3.39 6.13
CA HIS A 39 -0.13 3.70 6.27
C HIS A 39 -0.36 5.20 6.56
N ASN A 40 0.38 5.76 7.50
CA ASN A 40 0.26 7.17 7.86
C ASN A 40 0.64 8.09 6.70
N THR A 41 1.69 7.74 5.96
CA THR A 41 2.15 8.51 4.80
C THR A 41 1.11 8.48 3.68
N LEU A 42 0.58 7.31 3.34
CA LEU A 42 -0.47 7.18 2.32
C LEU A 42 -1.71 7.98 2.69
N ASN A 43 -2.18 7.88 3.93
CA ASN A 43 -3.31 8.68 4.42
C ASN A 43 -3.06 10.18 4.33
N ARG A 44 -1.84 10.63 4.66
CA ARG A 44 -1.47 12.05 4.55
C ARG A 44 -1.49 12.51 3.10
N VAL A 45 -0.94 11.72 2.18
CA VAL A 45 -0.95 12.02 0.73
C VAL A 45 -2.39 12.08 0.21
N LEU A 46 -3.22 11.10 0.55
CA LEU A 46 -4.64 11.07 0.15
C LEU A 46 -5.40 12.32 0.63
N LYS A 47 -5.17 12.73 1.89
CA LYS A 47 -5.79 13.95 2.45
C LYS A 47 -5.26 15.24 1.82
N ALA A 48 -3.98 15.28 1.47
CA ALA A 48 -3.35 16.47 0.88
C ALA A 48 -3.66 16.65 -0.61
N THR A 49 -3.99 15.55 -1.31
CA THR A 49 -4.21 15.55 -2.77
C THR A 49 -5.51 14.85 -3.19
N PRO A 50 -6.67 15.17 -2.57
CA PRO A 50 -7.92 14.48 -2.84
C PRO A 50 -8.31 14.51 -4.32
N GLN A 51 -7.96 15.58 -5.05
CA GLN A 51 -8.22 15.73 -6.48
C GLN A 51 -7.53 14.70 -7.39
N LEU A 52 -6.43 14.09 -6.94
CA LEU A 52 -5.73 13.04 -7.71
C LEU A 52 -6.41 11.67 -7.56
N PHE A 53 -7.26 11.50 -6.55
CA PHE A 53 -7.87 10.22 -6.18
C PHE A 53 -9.40 10.24 -6.22
N ASN A 54 -10.03 11.42 -6.34
CA ASN A 54 -11.46 11.56 -6.60
C ASN A 54 -11.77 11.31 -8.08
N THR A 55 -12.03 10.06 -8.45
CA THR A 55 -12.43 9.66 -9.81
C THR A 55 -13.91 9.93 -10.12
N LYS A 56 -14.52 10.97 -9.53
CA LYS A 56 -15.82 11.47 -9.98
C LYS A 56 -15.60 12.61 -10.97
N GLY A 57 -15.35 12.24 -12.21
CA GLY A 57 -15.58 13.00 -13.43
C GLY A 57 -16.32 12.09 -14.39
#